data_AF-A0A4Q3FF35-F1
#
_entry.id   AF-A0A4Q3FF35-F1
#
_cell.length_a   1.000
_cell.length_b   1.000
_cell.length_c   1.000
_cell.angle_alpha   90.00
_cell.angle_beta   90.00
_cell.angle_gamma   90.00
#
_symmetry.space_group_name_H-M   'P 1'
#
loop_
_entity.id
_entity.type
_entity.pdbx_description
1 polymer ?
#
loop_
_entity_poly.entity_id
_entity_poly.type
_entity_poly.pdbx_seq_one_letter_code
_entity_poly.pdbx_strand_id
1 'polypeptide(L)'
;WLYTIVYTTSMTFLRRKKLETYSLDDDAVFIEVNHQEDFKLNLAEQKSQSHYINLAISRLLPDDAAILTLFYQGELTLEEIAAIVKMETNTVKVKLHRARHRLKEKLEQLLKEEVRELL
;
A
#
# COMPACT_ATOMS: atom_id res chain seq x y z
N TRP A 1 -19.65 -0.18 -9.16
CA TRP A 1 -19.88 -1.64 -9.26
C TRP A 1 -18.58 -2.41 -9.48
N LEU A 2 -17.87 -2.24 -10.60
CA LEU A 2 -16.60 -2.95 -10.86
C LEU A 2 -15.54 -2.72 -9.77
N TYR A 3 -15.34 -1.45 -9.35
CA TYR A 3 -14.42 -1.12 -8.26
C TYR A 3 -14.69 -1.89 -6.97
N THR A 4 -15.95 -2.05 -6.58
CA THR A 4 -16.34 -2.82 -5.38
C THR A 4 -15.98 -4.28 -5.51
N ILE A 5 -16.18 -4.88 -6.70
CA ILE A 5 -15.82 -6.28 -6.97
C ILE A 5 -14.30 -6.45 -6.89
N VAL A 6 -13.55 -5.58 -7.57
CA VAL A 6 -12.09 -5.59 -7.56
C VAL A 6 -11.57 -5.43 -6.13
N TYR A 7 -12.01 -4.39 -5.40
CA TYR A 7 -11.60 -4.17 -4.01
C TYR A 7 -11.91 -5.37 -3.11
N THR A 8 -13.13 -5.91 -3.17
CA THR A 8 -13.53 -7.06 -2.34
C THR A 8 -12.72 -8.31 -2.69
N THR A 9 -12.46 -8.54 -3.97
CA THR A 9 -11.68 -9.70 -4.45
C THR A 9 -10.23 -9.59 -4.02
N SER A 10 -9.61 -8.43 -4.26
CA SER A 10 -8.23 -8.13 -3.83
C SER A 10 -8.08 -8.21 -2.32
N MET A 11 -9.04 -7.69 -1.55
CA MET A 11 -8.99 -7.74 -0.09
C MET A 11 -9.15 -9.17 0.44
N THR A 12 -10.05 -9.94 -0.14
CA THR A 12 -10.22 -11.37 0.18
C THR A 12 -8.94 -12.15 -0.12
N PHE A 13 -8.32 -11.90 -1.28
CA PHE A 13 -7.06 -12.52 -1.67
C PHE A 13 -5.92 -12.16 -0.72
N LEU A 14 -5.75 -10.88 -0.39
CA LEU A 14 -4.72 -10.40 0.55
C LEU A 14 -4.89 -11.00 1.95
N ARG A 15 -6.14 -11.15 2.42
CA ARG A 15 -6.41 -11.77 3.72
C ARG A 15 -6.13 -13.27 3.72
N ARG A 16 -6.45 -13.99 2.63
CA ARG A 16 -6.14 -15.43 2.50
C ARG A 16 -4.65 -15.70 2.43
N LYS A 17 -3.90 -14.85 1.70
CA LYS A 17 -2.45 -14.91 1.63
C LYS A 17 -1.76 -14.71 2.99
N LYS A 18 -2.40 -13.99 3.93
CA LYS A 18 -1.92 -13.86 5.32
C LYS A 18 -2.24 -15.10 6.19
N LEU A 19 -3.24 -15.90 5.81
CA LEU A 19 -3.72 -17.04 6.60
C LEU A 19 -3.04 -18.37 6.20
N GLU A 20 -2.44 -18.46 5.01
CA GLU A 20 -1.63 -19.63 4.66
C GLU A 20 -0.30 -19.56 5.43
N THR A 21 -0.21 -20.42 6.45
CA THR A 21 0.93 -20.68 7.35
C THR A 21 1.36 -19.56 8.29
N TYR A 22 0.93 -19.66 9.56
CA TYR A 22 1.86 -19.55 10.70
C TYR A 22 1.45 -20.56 11.77
N SER A 23 2.15 -21.69 11.77
CA SER A 23 2.45 -22.43 13.00
C SER A 23 3.26 -21.49 13.90
N LEU A 24 3.05 -21.57 15.20
CA LEU A 24 3.81 -20.82 16.22
C LEU A 24 5.24 -21.37 16.26
N ASP A 25 6.12 -20.90 15.38
CA ASP A 25 7.56 -20.81 15.61
C ASP A 25 8.21 -20.02 14.46
N ASP A 26 9.08 -19.10 14.86
CA ASP A 26 10.09 -18.37 14.10
C ASP A 26 9.73 -17.58 12.81
N ASP A 27 10.24 -16.35 12.85
CA ASP A 27 10.64 -15.47 11.77
C ASP A 27 9.62 -14.95 10.76
N ALA A 28 9.64 -13.63 10.68
CA ALA A 28 8.92 -12.81 9.71
C ALA A 28 9.29 -13.18 8.27
N VAL A 29 8.55 -14.13 7.69
CA VAL A 29 8.59 -14.41 6.26
C VAL A 29 7.85 -13.29 5.53
N PHE A 30 8.63 -12.29 5.13
CA PHE A 30 8.30 -11.38 4.05
C PHE A 30 7.93 -12.21 2.83
N ILE A 31 6.69 -12.03 2.35
CA ILE A 31 6.24 -12.76 1.18
C ILE A 31 6.92 -12.17 -0.04
N GLU A 32 7.97 -12.86 -0.48
CA GLU A 32 8.65 -12.70 -1.76
C GLU A 32 7.61 -12.91 -2.88
N VAL A 33 7.07 -11.80 -3.39
CA VAL A 33 6.31 -11.82 -4.64
C VAL A 33 7.33 -11.59 -5.74
N ASN A 34 7.57 -12.66 -6.48
CA ASN A 34 8.39 -12.78 -7.68
C ASN A 34 8.33 -11.49 -8.54
N HIS A 35 9.33 -10.62 -8.37
CA HIS A 35 9.47 -9.31 -9.02
C HIS A 35 10.78 -9.23 -9.84
N GLN A 36 11.34 -10.39 -10.23
CA GLN A 36 12.66 -10.45 -10.85
C GLN A 36 12.69 -9.95 -12.31
N GLU A 37 11.54 -9.91 -13.01
CA GLU A 37 11.50 -9.44 -14.40
C GLU A 37 11.27 -7.92 -14.53
N ASP A 38 10.58 -7.28 -13.59
CA ASP A 38 10.40 -5.81 -13.57
C ASP A 38 11.65 -5.05 -13.05
N PHE A 39 12.58 -5.75 -12.41
CA PHE A 39 13.76 -5.16 -11.77
C PHE A 39 14.77 -4.59 -12.78
N LYS A 40 14.83 -5.13 -14.01
CA LYS A 40 15.86 -4.72 -15.01
C LYS A 40 15.55 -3.41 -15.75
N LEU A 41 14.28 -3.01 -15.84
CA LEU A 41 13.91 -1.71 -16.44
C LEU A 41 14.01 -0.55 -15.43
N ASN A 42 14.01 -0.85 -14.12
CA ASN A 42 13.96 0.14 -13.04
C ASN A 42 15.32 0.78 -12.67
N LEU A 43 16.47 0.26 -13.10
CA LEU A 43 17.77 0.77 -12.65
C LEU A 43 18.02 2.24 -13.05
N ALA A 44 17.42 2.72 -14.14
CA ALA A 44 17.53 4.12 -14.56
C ALA A 44 16.51 5.05 -13.86
N GLU A 45 15.41 4.48 -13.33
CA GLU A 45 14.29 5.23 -12.72
C GLU A 45 14.36 5.25 -11.17
N GLN A 46 15.31 4.52 -10.58
CA GLN A 46 15.59 4.39 -9.14
C GLN A 46 15.78 5.72 -8.37
N LYS A 47 15.86 6.87 -9.04
CA LYS A 47 15.98 8.20 -8.41
C LYS A 47 14.74 9.08 -8.56
N SER A 48 13.63 8.53 -9.06
CA SER A 48 12.39 9.30 -9.16
C SER A 48 11.66 9.34 -7.81
N GLN A 49 11.20 10.52 -7.41
CA GLN A 49 10.33 10.71 -6.23
C GLN A 49 9.13 9.74 -6.23
N SER A 50 8.63 9.39 -7.42
CA SER A 50 7.54 8.43 -7.61
C SER A 50 7.89 7.03 -7.09
N HIS A 51 9.13 6.58 -7.24
CA HIS A 51 9.57 5.26 -6.79
C HIS A 51 9.40 5.11 -5.27
N TYR A 52 9.92 6.08 -4.52
CA TYR A 52 9.84 6.08 -3.05
C TYR A 52 8.41 6.21 -2.54
N ILE A 53 7.56 6.97 -3.24
CA ILE A 53 6.14 7.07 -2.89
C ILE A 53 5.45 5.72 -3.08
N ASN A 54 5.67 5.04 -4.20
CA ASN A 54 5.09 3.72 -4.46
C ASN A 54 5.61 2.66 -3.47
N LEU A 55 6.90 2.70 -3.14
CA LEU A 55 7.49 1.83 -2.13
C LEU A 55 6.95 2.11 -0.73
N ALA A 56 6.71 3.38 -0.38
CA ALA A 56 6.09 3.73 0.89
C ALA A 56 4.64 3.21 0.93
N ILE A 57 3.86 3.40 -0.13
CA ILE A 57 2.47 2.90 -0.24
C ILE A 57 2.41 1.37 -0.12
N SER A 58 3.36 0.64 -0.71
CA SER A 58 3.39 -0.83 -0.61
C SER A 58 3.67 -1.33 0.81
N ARG A 59 4.31 -0.51 1.66
CA ARG A 59 4.55 -0.79 3.09
C ARG A 59 3.39 -0.39 4.01
N LEU A 60 2.30 0.20 3.48
CA LEU A 60 1.11 0.54 4.28
C LEU A 60 0.19 -0.67 4.47
N LEU A 61 -0.76 -0.55 5.41
CA LEU A 61 -1.84 -1.54 5.50
C LEU A 61 -2.67 -1.52 4.21
N PRO A 62 -3.16 -2.69 3.74
CA PRO A 62 -3.93 -2.78 2.51
C PRO A 62 -5.11 -1.81 2.40
N ASP A 63 -5.83 -1.59 3.51
CA ASP A 63 -6.94 -0.63 3.55
C ASP A 63 -6.47 0.82 3.37
N ASP A 64 -5.37 1.18 4.02
CA ASP A 64 -4.83 2.55 3.96
C ASP A 64 -4.25 2.85 2.58
N ALA A 65 -3.53 1.87 2.00
CA ALA A 65 -3.02 1.94 0.63
C ALA A 65 -4.18 2.07 -0.37
N ALA A 66 -5.22 1.22 -0.25
CA ALA A 66 -6.38 1.29 -1.14
C ALA A 66 -7.10 2.64 -1.07
N ILE A 67 -7.31 3.19 0.13
CA ILE A 67 -7.97 4.50 0.29
C ILE A 67 -7.13 5.63 -0.33
N LEU A 68 -5.81 5.60 -0.15
CA LEU A 68 -4.90 6.57 -0.77
C LEU A 68 -4.92 6.47 -2.30
N THR A 69 -4.81 5.25 -2.84
CA THR A 69 -4.82 5.02 -4.29
C THR A 69 -6.15 5.44 -4.90
N LEU A 70 -7.29 5.05 -4.32
CA LEU A 70 -8.60 5.43 -4.82
C LEU A 70 -8.82 6.96 -4.80
N PHE A 71 -8.28 7.65 -3.80
CA PHE A 71 -8.42 9.11 -3.68
C PHE A 71 -7.50 9.87 -4.65
N TYR A 72 -6.21 9.51 -4.72
CA TYR A 72 -5.22 10.28 -5.47
C TYR A 72 -5.03 9.81 -6.91
N GLN A 73 -5.09 8.50 -7.16
CA GLN A 73 -4.95 7.92 -8.50
C GLN A 73 -6.31 7.79 -9.18
N GLY A 74 -7.32 7.39 -8.41
CA GLY A 74 -8.69 7.20 -8.91
C GLY A 74 -9.52 8.49 -8.95
N GLU A 75 -9.02 9.58 -8.37
CA GLU A 75 -9.70 10.88 -8.24
C GLU A 75 -11.14 10.78 -7.69
N LEU A 76 -11.40 9.74 -6.90
CA LEU A 76 -12.74 9.46 -6.39
C LEU A 76 -13.06 10.33 -5.17
N THR A 77 -14.33 10.71 -5.07
CA THR A 77 -14.85 11.41 -3.90
C THR A 77 -14.89 10.49 -2.67
N LEU A 78 -14.93 11.09 -1.47
CA LEU A 78 -15.01 10.31 -0.22
C LEU A 78 -16.27 9.42 -0.16
N GLU A 79 -17.35 9.85 -0.81
CA GLU A 79 -18.63 9.13 -0.88
C GLU A 79 -18.54 7.91 -1.80
N GLU A 80 -17.88 8.04 -2.95
CA GLU A 80 -17.62 6.93 -3.87
C GLU A 80 -16.68 5.90 -3.23
N ILE A 81 -15.63 6.35 -2.56
CA ILE A 81 -14.71 5.47 -1.84
C ILE A 81 -15.44 4.75 -0.71
N ALA A 82 -16.30 5.44 0.03
CA ALA A 82 -17.17 4.86 1.06
C ALA A 82 -18.06 3.74 0.50
N ALA A 83 -18.67 3.96 -0.68
CA ALA A 83 -19.46 2.95 -1.37
C ALA A 83 -18.62 1.74 -1.85
N ILE A 84 -17.39 1.97 -2.30
CA ILE A 84 -16.48 0.89 -2.76
C ILE A 84 -16.00 0.04 -1.59
N VAL A 85 -15.57 0.69 -0.51
CA VAL A 85 -14.94 0.07 0.66
C VAL A 85 -15.99 -0.43 1.67
N LYS A 86 -17.27 -0.11 1.46
CA LYS A 86 -18.41 -0.42 2.36
C LYS A 86 -18.19 0.10 3.78
N MET A 87 -17.76 1.35 3.88
CA MET A 87 -17.56 2.06 5.14
C MET A 87 -18.30 3.40 5.10
N GLU A 88 -18.60 3.96 6.28
CA GLU A 88 -19.15 5.31 6.39
C GLU A 88 -18.18 6.37 5.84
N THR A 89 -18.71 7.39 5.17
CA THR A 89 -17.91 8.49 4.57
C THR A 89 -17.01 9.18 5.61
N ASN A 90 -17.50 9.38 6.83
CA ASN A 90 -16.70 9.98 7.90
C ASN A 90 -15.54 9.06 8.33
N THR A 91 -15.77 7.74 8.34
CA THR A 91 -14.72 6.75 8.62
C THR A 91 -13.64 6.76 7.55
N VAL A 92 -14.04 6.83 6.27
CA VAL A 92 -13.10 6.97 5.15
C VAL A 92 -12.28 8.25 5.27
N LYS A 93 -12.92 9.38 5.62
CA LYS A 93 -12.22 10.66 5.85
C LYS A 93 -11.15 10.54 6.94
N VAL A 94 -11.50 9.96 8.09
CA VAL A 94 -10.55 9.75 9.20
C VAL A 94 -9.43 8.78 8.80
N LYS A 95 -9.76 7.69 8.11
CA LYS A 95 -8.77 6.73 7.60
C LYS A 95 -7.83 7.38 6.60
N LEU A 96 -8.32 8.15 5.64
CA LEU A 96 -7.51 8.89 4.67
C LEU A 96 -6.53 9.84 5.37
N HIS A 97 -7.00 10.58 6.38
CA HIS A 97 -6.12 11.44 7.17
C HIS A 97 -5.01 10.64 7.87
N ARG A 98 -5.36 9.54 8.56
CA ARG A 98 -4.36 8.68 9.23
C ARG A 98 -3.41 8.01 8.24
N ALA A 99 -3.91 7.59 7.07
CA ALA A 99 -3.13 6.98 6.00
C ALA A 99 -2.07 7.94 5.46
N ARG A 100 -2.40 9.24 5.30
CA ARG A 100 -1.42 10.27 4.92
C ARG A 100 -0.29 10.42 5.94
N HIS A 101 -0.62 10.42 7.24
CA HIS A 101 0.39 10.46 8.29
C HIS A 101 1.31 9.24 8.26
N ARG A 102 0.72 8.04 8.16
CA ARG A 102 1.49 6.79 8.03
C ARG A 102 2.38 6.77 6.79
N LEU A 103 1.88 7.27 5.66
CA LEU A 103 2.65 7.41 4.42
C LEU A 103 3.85 8.32 4.64
N LYS A 104 3.65 9.47 5.27
CA LYS A 104 4.74 10.40 5.61
C LYS A 104 5.79 9.72 6.49
N GLU A 105 5.39 9.04 7.55
CA GLU A 105 6.31 8.31 8.44
C GLU A 105 7.12 7.24 7.69
N LYS A 106 6.48 6.47 6.80
CA LYS A 106 7.17 5.45 5.99
C LYS A 106 8.14 6.07 5.00
N LEU A 107 7.77 7.19 4.39
CA LEU A 107 8.64 7.91 3.47
C LEU A 107 9.87 8.47 4.22
N GLU A 108 9.68 9.08 5.38
CA GLU A 108 10.79 9.58 6.20
C GLU A 108 11.74 8.46 6.65
N GLN A 109 11.23 7.26 6.93
CA GLN A 109 12.05 6.08 7.26
C GLN A 109 12.88 5.64 6.04
N LEU A 110 12.25 5.50 4.88
CA LEU A 110 12.91 5.10 3.64
C LEU A 110 14.03 6.06 3.23
N LEU A 111 13.77 7.38 3.29
CA LEU A 111 14.79 8.37 2.94
C LEU A 111 15.94 8.40 3.95
N LYS A 112 15.69 8.11 5.23
CA LYS A 112 16.77 8.00 6.23
C LYS A 112 17.64 6.76 6.02
N GLU A 113 17.04 5.64 5.60
CA GLU A 113 17.75 4.40 5.25
C GLU A 113 18.69 4.65 4.05
N GLU A 114 18.19 5.27 2.97
CA GLU A 114 19.01 5.64 1.80
C GLU A 114 20.19 6.55 2.15
N VAL A 115 19.96 7.62 2.94
CA VAL A 115 21.04 8.52 3.37
C VAL A 115 22.10 7.79 4.18
N ARG A 116 21.71 6.76 4.94
CA ARG A 116 22.64 5.92 5.71
C ARG A 116 23.39 4.93 4.83
N GLU A 117 22.77 4.37 3.79
CA GLU A 117 23.41 3.43 2.86
C GLU A 117 24.44 4.12 1.93
N LEU A 118 24.33 5.43 1.74
CA LEU A 118 25.24 6.23 0.92
C LEU A 118 26.47 6.78 1.67
N LEU A 119 26.58 6.56 2.99
CA LEU A 119 27.70 6.98 3.85
C LEU A 119 28.58 5.78 4.23
#